data_AF-G4ZVA1-F1
#
_entry.id   AF-G4ZVA1-F1
#
_cell.length_a   1.000
_cell.length_b   1.000
_cell.length_c   1.000
_cell.angle_alpha   90.00
_cell.angle_beta   90.00
_cell.angle_gamma   90.00
#
_symmetry.space_group_name_H-M   'P 1'
#
loop_
_entity.id
_entity.type
_entity.pdbx_description
1 polymer ?
#
loop_
_entity_poly.entity_id
_entity_poly.type
_entity_poly.pdbx_seq_one_letter_code
_entity_poly.pdbx_strand_id
1 'polypeptide(L)'
;LLPKDAKKICKLVRVTEMWTAFERDKTRRDFANSIRIRAKLYGAKYAKGVNMDKYLEDLEDYRRQLENMNDSITDADMASIILTGVEGTHRNVMR
;
A
#
# COMPACT_ATOMS: atom_id res chain seq x y z
N LEU A 1 10.80 10.98 5.51
CA LEU A 1 11.03 12.04 4.53
C LEU A 1 9.68 12.67 4.25
N LEU A 2 9.54 13.99 4.25
CA LEU A 2 8.42 14.58 3.52
C LEU A 2 8.48 14.07 2.07
N PRO A 3 7.39 14.13 1.30
CA PRO A 3 7.29 13.59 -0.06
C PRO A 3 8.49 13.91 -0.99
N LYS A 4 9.27 14.95 -0.71
CA LYS A 4 10.40 15.43 -1.53
C LYS A 4 11.58 14.45 -1.66
N ASP A 5 12.00 13.73 -0.62
CA ASP A 5 13.20 12.88 -0.73
C ASP A 5 12.86 11.44 -1.12
N ALA A 6 11.69 10.93 -0.74
CA ALA A 6 11.13 9.72 -1.34
C ALA A 6 10.94 9.91 -2.87
N LYS A 7 10.44 11.08 -3.30
CA LYS A 7 10.38 11.46 -4.73
C LYS A 7 11.74 11.53 -5.43
N LYS A 8 12.87 11.65 -4.71
CA LYS A 8 14.21 11.57 -5.33
C LYS A 8 14.63 10.12 -5.54
N ILE A 9 14.40 9.26 -4.55
CA ILE A 9 14.69 7.81 -4.65
C ILE A 9 13.78 7.15 -5.70
N CYS A 10 12.50 7.52 -5.73
CA CYS A 10 11.53 7.04 -6.73
C CYS A 10 11.81 7.51 -8.17
N LYS A 11 12.81 8.37 -8.40
CA LYS A 11 13.27 8.77 -9.74
C LYS A 11 14.45 7.94 -10.26
N LEU A 12 15.04 7.08 -9.42
CA LEU A 12 16.04 6.13 -9.88
C LEU A 12 15.36 5.11 -10.80
N VAL A 13 16.06 4.65 -11.84
CA VAL A 13 15.45 3.74 -12.83
C VAL A 13 15.60 2.28 -12.38
N ARG A 14 16.68 1.97 -11.65
CA ARG A 14 16.99 0.61 -11.22
C ARG A 14 16.58 0.38 -9.77
N VAL A 15 15.84 -0.71 -9.54
CA VAL A 15 15.40 -1.12 -8.19
C VAL A 15 16.59 -1.33 -7.24
N THR A 16 17.74 -1.79 -7.76
CA THR A 16 18.98 -1.95 -6.98
C THR A 16 19.54 -0.61 -6.49
N GLU A 17 19.47 0.44 -7.30
CA GLU A 17 19.92 1.78 -6.91
C GLU A 17 18.98 2.38 -5.87
N MET A 18 17.67 2.13 -6.00
CA MET A 18 16.69 2.51 -4.98
C MET A 18 16.99 1.84 -3.64
N TRP A 19 17.27 0.53 -3.65
CA TRP A 19 17.60 -0.24 -2.44
C TRP A 19 18.82 0.34 -1.72
N THR A 20 19.93 0.55 -2.44
CA THR A 20 21.14 1.13 -1.85
C THR A 20 20.92 2.54 -1.31
N ALA A 21 20.05 3.34 -1.95
CA ALA A 21 19.67 4.65 -1.43
C ALA A 21 18.86 4.55 -0.12
N PHE A 22 17.92 3.60 -0.03
CA PHE A 22 17.17 3.35 1.19
C PHE A 22 18.06 2.88 2.35
N GLU A 23 19.06 2.03 2.10
CA GLU A 23 20.01 1.57 3.13
C GLU A 23 20.87 2.71 3.69
N ARG A 24 21.17 3.71 2.86
CA ARG A 24 21.99 4.87 3.25
C ARG A 24 21.19 5.94 3.98
N ASP A 25 19.89 6.06 3.70
CA ASP A 25 19.05 7.10 4.26
C ASP A 25 18.40 6.65 5.58
N LYS A 26 18.57 7.44 6.65
CA LYS A 26 17.93 7.13 7.93
C LYS A 26 16.46 7.54 7.88
N THR A 27 15.60 6.54 7.84
CA THR A 27 14.17 6.73 7.61
C THR A 27 13.48 7.39 8.81
N ARG A 28 12.80 8.52 8.57
CA ARG A 28 11.98 9.20 9.60
C ARG A 28 10.76 8.35 9.98
N ARG A 29 10.34 8.44 11.24
CA ARG A 29 9.19 7.70 11.83
C ARG A 29 7.93 7.73 10.97
N ASP A 30 7.55 8.90 10.42
CA ASP A 30 6.33 9.03 9.62
C ASP A 30 6.38 8.25 8.30
N PHE A 31 7.55 8.19 7.67
CA PHE A 31 7.75 7.38 6.46
C PHE A 31 7.73 5.89 6.80
N ALA A 32 8.37 5.48 7.91
CA ALA A 32 8.29 4.09 8.36
C ALA A 32 6.84 3.67 8.67
N ASN A 33 6.06 4.59 9.25
CA ASN A 33 4.64 4.38 9.51
C ASN A 33 3.82 4.22 8.22
N SER A 34 4.02 5.09 7.22
CA SER A 34 3.30 4.99 5.95
C SER A 34 3.66 3.71 5.19
N ILE A 35 4.93 3.31 5.18
CA ILE A 35 5.37 2.03 4.61
C ILE A 35 4.72 0.84 5.33
N ARG A 36 4.61 0.88 6.67
CA ARG A 36 3.94 -0.18 7.43
C ARG A 36 2.46 -0.30 7.09
N ILE A 37 1.75 0.81 6.92
CA ILE A 37 0.33 0.80 6.53
C ILE A 37 0.20 0.31 5.09
N ARG A 38 1.04 0.77 4.16
CA ARG A 38 1.10 0.27 2.78
C ARG A 38 1.32 -1.24 2.75
N ALA A 39 2.24 -1.79 3.54
CA ALA A 39 2.47 -3.22 3.61
C ALA A 39 1.22 -4.01 4.07
N LYS A 40 0.44 -3.47 5.01
CA LYS A 40 -0.84 -4.06 5.41
C LYS A 40 -1.88 -3.98 4.30
N LEU A 41 -2.02 -2.82 3.65
CA LEU A 41 -2.98 -2.58 2.58
C LEU A 41 -2.71 -3.50 1.37
N TYR A 42 -1.50 -3.48 0.83
CA TYR A 42 -1.12 -4.33 -0.31
C TYR A 42 -1.04 -5.81 0.03
N GLY A 43 -0.82 -6.15 1.30
CA GLY A 43 -0.76 -7.53 1.80
C GLY A 43 -2.12 -8.10 2.20
N ALA A 44 -3.18 -7.29 2.26
CA ALA A 44 -4.49 -7.70 2.73
C ALA A 44 -5.16 -8.65 1.73
N LYS A 45 -5.28 -9.92 2.13
CA LYS A 45 -5.96 -10.95 1.34
C LYS A 45 -7.29 -11.31 1.98
N TYR A 46 -8.31 -11.44 1.15
CA TYR A 46 -9.58 -11.99 1.59
C TYR A 46 -9.42 -13.51 1.82
N ALA A 47 -9.78 -13.96 3.02
CA ALA A 47 -9.80 -15.38 3.36
C ALA A 47 -11.25 -15.89 3.42
N LYS A 48 -11.49 -17.09 2.88
CA LYS A 48 -12.82 -17.70 2.88
C LYS A 48 -13.33 -17.87 4.33
N GLY A 49 -14.52 -17.33 4.61
CA GLY A 49 -15.11 -17.30 5.95
C GLY A 49 -14.88 -16.00 6.73
N VAL A 50 -14.09 -15.07 6.19
CA VAL A 50 -14.03 -13.69 6.70
C VAL A 50 -15.26 -12.92 6.19
N ASN A 51 -15.83 -12.09 7.05
CA ASN A 51 -16.89 -11.16 6.67
C ASN A 51 -16.33 -10.15 5.64
N MET A 52 -16.98 -10.04 4.48
CA MET A 52 -16.54 -9.17 3.39
C MET A 52 -16.56 -7.69 3.80
N ASP A 53 -17.61 -7.25 4.49
CA ASP A 53 -17.74 -5.86 4.94
C ASP A 53 -16.60 -5.49 5.89
N LYS A 54 -16.24 -6.40 6.81
CA LYS A 54 -15.08 -6.21 7.70
C LYS A 54 -13.78 -6.10 6.92
N TYR A 55 -13.57 -6.95 5.91
CA TYR A 55 -12.39 -6.87 5.06
C TYR A 55 -12.31 -5.53 4.32
N LEU A 56 -13.42 -5.07 3.75
CA LEU A 56 -13.48 -3.79 3.05
C LEU A 56 -13.31 -2.60 4.01
N GLU A 57 -13.87 -2.67 5.22
CA GLU A 57 -13.68 -1.67 6.28
C GLU A 57 -12.22 -1.55 6.68
N ASP A 58 -11.50 -2.68 6.84
CA ASP A 58 -10.07 -2.67 7.12
C ASP A 58 -9.27 -1.99 5.98
N LEU A 59 -9.61 -2.22 4.71
CA LEU A 59 -8.97 -1.56 3.57
C LEU A 59 -9.22 -0.04 3.57
N GLU A 60 -10.46 0.37 3.85
CA GLU A 60 -10.83 1.79 3.91
C GLU A 60 -10.13 2.50 5.08
N ASP A 61 -10.00 1.83 6.23
CA ASP A 61 -9.25 2.36 7.37
C ASP A 61 -7.77 2.57 7.02
N TYR A 62 -7.12 1.63 6.32
CA TYR A 62 -5.76 1.81 5.84
C TYR A 62 -5.63 2.96 4.84
N ARG A 63 -6.59 3.09 3.90
CA ARG A 63 -6.63 4.20 2.94
C ARG A 63 -6.70 5.55 3.65
N ARG A 64 -7.61 5.68 4.62
CA ARG A 64 -7.78 6.88 5.44
C ARG A 64 -6.55 7.20 6.28
N GLN A 65 -5.90 6.20 6.88
CA GLN A 65 -4.66 6.41 7.63
C GLN A 65 -3.55 6.96 6.73
N LEU A 66 -3.45 6.49 5.48
CA LEU A 66 -2.47 7.01 4.51
C LEU A 66 -2.79 8.43 4.05
N GLU A 67 -4.08 8.73 3.83
CA GLU A 67 -4.53 10.08 3.49
C GLU A 67 -4.19 11.09 4.59
N ASN A 68 -4.41 10.73 5.86
CA ASN A 68 -4.03 11.55 7.01
C ASN A 68 -2.51 11.82 7.10
N MET A 69 -1.69 11.00 6.44
CA MET A 69 -0.23 11.17 6.34
C MET A 69 0.21 11.90 5.06
N ASN A 70 -0.73 12.43 4.27
CA ASN A 70 -0.49 12.99 2.92
C ASN A 70 0.13 11.99 1.93
N ASP A 71 -0.20 10.70 2.08
CA ASP A 71 0.30 9.59 1.25
C ASP A 71 -0.86 8.84 0.57
N SER A 72 -1.76 9.59 -0.06
CA SER A 72 -3.04 9.07 -0.58
C SER A 72 -2.89 7.98 -1.66
N ILE A 73 -3.85 7.05 -1.65
CA ILE A 73 -4.00 5.99 -2.65
C ILE A 73 -5.11 6.39 -3.62
N THR A 74 -4.85 6.23 -4.93
CA THR A 74 -5.82 6.56 -5.97
C THR A 74 -6.96 5.54 -6.00
N ASP A 75 -8.12 5.92 -6.55
CA ASP A 75 -9.24 4.98 -6.70
C ASP A 75 -8.87 3.79 -7.61
N ALA A 76 -8.06 4.03 -8.64
CA ALA A 76 -7.56 2.97 -9.52
C ALA A 76 -6.67 1.96 -8.78
N ASP A 77 -5.78 2.46 -7.91
CA ASP A 77 -4.94 1.59 -7.08
C ASP A 77 -5.80 0.80 -6.08
N MET A 78 -6.79 1.44 -5.45
CA MET A 78 -7.72 0.77 -4.53
C MET A 78 -8.51 -0.35 -5.22
N ALA A 79 -9.02 -0.10 -6.43
CA ALA A 79 -9.69 -1.14 -7.22
C ALA A 79 -8.76 -2.33 -7.49
N SER A 80 -7.51 -2.06 -7.89
CA SER A 80 -6.51 -3.10 -8.11
C SER A 80 -6.18 -3.89 -6.85
N ILE A 81 -6.06 -3.22 -5.69
CA ILE A 81 -5.82 -3.85 -4.38
C ILE A 81 -6.98 -4.79 -4.01
N ILE A 82 -8.22 -4.34 -4.12
CA ILE A 82 -9.42 -5.14 -3.81
C ILE A 82 -9.45 -6.40 -4.68
N LEU A 83 -9.30 -6.23 -6.00
CA LEU A 83 -9.33 -7.34 -6.95
C LEU A 83 -8.20 -8.35 -6.67
N THR A 84 -6.97 -7.86 -6.46
CA THR A 84 -5.82 -8.70 -6.11
C THR A 84 -6.06 -9.48 -4.81
N GLY A 85 -6.68 -8.84 -3.81
CA GLY A 85 -6.98 -9.43 -2.52
C GLY A 85 -8.02 -10.57 -2.57
N VAL A 86 -8.91 -10.55 -3.56
CA VAL A 86 -9.99 -11.56 -3.73
C VAL A 86 -9.72 -12.59 -4.83
N GLU A 87 -8.59 -12.51 -5.54
CA GLU A 87 -8.27 -13.32 -6.73
C GLU A 87 -8.51 -14.82 -6.57
N GLY A 88 -7.98 -15.41 -5.50
CA GLY A 88 -8.11 -16.84 -5.24
C GLY A 88 -9.52 -17.29 -4.83
N THR A 89 -10.44 -16.38 -4.52
CA THR A 89 -11.73 -16.69 -3.88
C THR A 89 -12.95 -16.24 -4.70
N HIS A 90 -12.88 -15.09 -5.36
CA HIS A 90 -13.99 -14.46 -6.08
C HIS A 90 -13.69 -14.33 -7.58
N ARG A 91 -13.34 -15.45 -8.21
CA ARG A 91 -13.01 -15.52 -9.65
C ARG A 91 -14.09 -14.97 -10.58
N ASN A 92 -15.35 -14.91 -10.12
CA ASN A 92 -16.46 -14.35 -10.91
C ASN A 92 -16.38 -12.83 -11.07
N VAL A 93 -15.72 -12.12 -10.15
CA VAL A 93 -15.58 -10.65 -10.20
C VAL A 93 -14.45 -10.23 -11.15
N MET A 94 -13.58 -11.17 -11.53
CA MET A 94 -12.43 -10.92 -12.42
C MET A 94 -12.65 -11.40 -13.86
N ARG A 95 -13.91 -11.56 -14.28
CA ARG A 95 -14.27 -11.94 -15.65
C ARG A 95 -14.58 -10.71 -16.49
#